data_AF-A0A3L6FE53-F1
#
_entry.id   AF-A0A3L6FE53-F1
#
_cell.length_a   1.000
_cell.length_b   1.000
_cell.length_c   1.000
_cell.angle_alpha   90.00
_cell.angle_beta   90.00
_cell.angle_gamma   90.00
#
_symmetry.space_group_name_H-M   'P 1'
#
loop_
_entity.id
_entity.type
_entity.pdbx_description
1 polymer ?
#
loop_
_entity_poly.entity_id
_entity_poly.type
_entity_poly.pdbx_seq_one_letter_code
_entity_poly.pdbx_strand_id
1 'polypeptide(L)'
;MSRDGAGWRHGSCMGMSSSSCYWAPPRVMKPSSLPSANYPEQTGLSCDLYRPISCSTSASPAVDRIFHALAVLYRISLFFTLLALWFCISVPLTLIGGLLGTRAASIDYPVRTNQIPREIPERKFPSWLLVLGAGTLPFGTLFIELFFILSSIWLGRFYYVFGFLFIVLFLLVIVCGEVSLVLTYMHLCVEDWKWWWKAFFASGSVAFYVFLYSINYLVFDLRSLSGPVSATLYLGYSLIMALAIMLSTGAIGFLLSFYFVHYLFSSVKID
;
A
#
# COMPACT_ATOMS: atom_id res chain seq x y z
N MET A 1 58.02 33.09 10.61
CA MET A 1 57.79 34.54 10.48
C MET A 1 58.14 34.92 9.05
N SER A 2 57.23 35.65 8.38
CA SER A 2 57.27 36.14 6.97
C SER A 2 57.12 35.06 5.89
N ARG A 3 56.03 34.94 5.11
CA ARG A 3 55.23 35.84 4.21
C ARG A 3 55.82 36.00 2.80
N ASP A 4 54.87 35.95 1.84
CA ASP A 4 54.87 36.43 0.44
C ASP A 4 55.22 35.38 -0.64
N GLY A 5 54.44 35.15 -1.70
CA GLY A 5 53.20 35.76 -2.17
C GLY A 5 52.61 34.93 -3.33
N ALA A 6 51.29 34.72 -3.30
CA ALA A 6 50.54 34.05 -4.36
C ALA A 6 50.24 35.02 -5.50
N GLY A 7 50.83 34.79 -6.68
CA GLY A 7 50.51 35.52 -7.90
C GLY A 7 49.30 34.91 -8.62
N TRP A 8 48.12 35.47 -8.40
CA TRP A 8 46.91 35.20 -9.18
C TRP A 8 46.94 35.99 -10.48
N ARG A 9 47.08 35.30 -11.62
CA ARG A 9 46.89 35.93 -12.94
C ARG A 9 45.41 35.81 -13.32
N HIS A 10 44.72 36.95 -13.27
CA HIS A 10 43.37 37.17 -13.77
C HIS A 10 43.23 36.74 -15.24
N GLY A 11 42.34 35.77 -15.51
CA GLY A 11 41.75 35.52 -16.82
C GLY A 11 40.30 35.97 -16.78
N SER A 12 39.99 36.99 -17.57
CA SER A 12 38.71 37.70 -17.61
C SER A 12 37.51 36.81 -17.92
N CYS A 13 36.47 36.88 -17.08
CA CYS A 13 35.12 36.44 -17.42
C CYS A 13 34.42 37.53 -18.22
N MET A 14 34.19 37.30 -19.52
CA MET A 14 33.23 38.07 -20.31
C MET A 14 32.00 37.20 -20.61
N GLY A 15 30.85 37.66 -20.12
CA GLY A 15 29.54 37.57 -20.80
C GLY A 15 29.00 36.20 -21.23
N MET A 16 28.22 35.59 -20.34
CA MET A 16 27.15 34.59 -20.51
C MET A 16 26.81 34.03 -21.92
N SER A 17 26.85 32.70 -22.03
CA SER A 17 25.64 31.88 -22.27
C SER A 17 25.81 30.50 -21.59
N SER A 18 24.78 30.09 -20.85
CA SER A 18 24.72 28.92 -19.97
C SER A 18 24.87 27.58 -20.72
N SER A 19 25.35 26.56 -19.99
CA SER A 19 25.30 25.10 -20.27
C SER A 19 26.62 24.45 -20.72
N SER A 20 27.62 24.35 -19.83
CA SER A 20 28.48 23.15 -19.68
C SER A 20 29.65 23.46 -18.73
N CYS A 21 29.40 23.33 -17.42
CA CYS A 21 30.47 23.20 -16.44
C CYS A 21 30.48 21.75 -15.95
N TYR A 22 31.21 20.87 -16.63
CA TYR A 22 31.71 19.64 -16.03
C TYR A 22 33.22 19.55 -16.26
N TRP A 23 33.89 19.30 -15.14
CA TRP A 23 35.32 19.29 -14.86
C TRP A 23 36.20 18.60 -15.92
N ALA A 24 37.19 19.33 -16.43
CA ALA A 24 38.34 18.75 -17.14
C ALA A 24 39.39 18.28 -16.10
N PRO A 25 39.83 17.00 -16.12
CA PRO A 25 40.94 16.56 -15.27
C PRO A 25 42.30 17.06 -15.81
N PRO A 26 43.31 17.25 -14.94
CA PRO A 26 44.56 17.90 -15.30
C PRO A 26 45.43 17.02 -16.22
N ARG A 27 46.09 17.65 -17.19
CA ARG A 27 47.17 17.05 -17.99
C ARG A 27 48.34 16.67 -17.08
N VAL A 28 48.57 15.38 -16.88
CA VAL A 28 49.77 14.87 -16.20
C VAL A 28 50.95 14.94 -17.17
N MET A 29 52.01 15.63 -16.73
CA MET A 29 53.29 15.81 -17.42
C MET A 29 54.03 14.47 -17.59
N LYS A 30 54.61 14.29 -18.78
CA LYS A 30 55.63 13.26 -19.08
C LYS A 30 56.90 13.55 -18.25
N PRO A 31 57.50 12.58 -17.55
CA PRO A 31 58.89 12.65 -17.18
C PRO A 31 59.75 12.09 -18.32
N SER A 32 60.66 12.93 -18.81
CA SER A 32 61.80 12.56 -19.64
C SER A 32 62.91 11.93 -18.78
N SER A 33 63.56 10.92 -19.37
CA SER A 33 64.94 10.42 -19.13
C SER A 33 65.15 9.06 -18.41
N LEU A 34 65.90 8.19 -19.11
CA LEU A 34 66.72 7.02 -18.69
C LEU A 34 66.08 5.61 -18.78
N PRO A 35 66.88 4.54 -19.02
CA PRO A 35 67.35 4.11 -20.35
C PRO A 35 66.87 2.69 -20.73
N SER A 36 67.04 2.35 -22.00
CA SER A 36 66.63 1.09 -22.64
C SER A 36 67.15 -0.17 -21.93
N ALA A 37 66.23 -1.06 -21.56
CA ALA A 37 66.51 -2.47 -21.32
C ALA A 37 65.38 -3.31 -21.95
N ASN A 38 65.73 -4.05 -23.01
CA ASN A 38 64.89 -5.07 -23.64
C ASN A 38 64.63 -6.22 -22.66
N TYR A 39 63.37 -6.57 -22.35
CA TYR A 39 62.92 -7.93 -22.00
C TYR A 39 61.37 -8.01 -22.19
N PRO A 40 60.82 -9.20 -22.46
CA PRO A 40 59.56 -9.41 -23.19
C PRO A 40 58.31 -9.25 -22.33
N GLU A 41 57.18 -8.98 -22.99
CA GLU A 41 55.82 -8.92 -22.42
C GLU A 41 55.49 -10.15 -21.56
N GLN A 42 55.56 -9.99 -20.25
CA GLN A 42 54.90 -10.86 -19.28
C GLN A 42 53.62 -10.19 -18.80
N THR A 43 52.52 -10.71 -19.33
CA THR A 43 51.16 -10.65 -18.80
C THR A 43 51.17 -10.87 -17.27
N GLY A 44 50.85 -9.81 -16.52
CA GLY A 44 50.76 -9.81 -15.07
C GLY A 44 49.63 -8.90 -14.60
N LEU A 45 48.67 -9.51 -13.93
CA LEU A 45 47.48 -8.95 -13.28
C LEU A 45 47.74 -7.62 -12.54
N SER A 46 46.86 -6.64 -12.74
CA SER A 46 46.39 -5.75 -11.67
C SER A 46 45.11 -4.99 -12.07
N CYS A 47 44.01 -5.45 -11.49
CA CYS A 47 42.88 -4.67 -10.98
C CYS A 47 42.18 -3.68 -11.92
N ASP A 48 41.36 -4.24 -12.81
CA ASP A 48 40.06 -3.68 -13.18
C ASP A 48 39.20 -3.45 -11.93
N LEU A 49 38.94 -2.20 -11.54
CA LEU A 49 37.87 -1.90 -10.58
C LEU A 49 37.32 -0.46 -10.68
N TYR A 50 37.05 0.03 -11.89
CA TYR A 50 36.08 1.13 -12.11
C TYR A 50 35.64 1.24 -13.57
N ARG A 51 35.29 0.12 -14.19
CA ARG A 51 34.37 0.12 -15.33
C ARG A 51 33.07 -0.51 -14.86
N PRO A 52 31.90 0.12 -15.06
CA PRO A 52 30.68 -0.65 -15.04
C PRO A 52 30.88 -1.78 -16.04
N ILE A 53 30.62 -2.99 -15.59
CA ILE A 53 30.70 -4.24 -16.35
C ILE A 53 29.71 -4.12 -17.51
N SER A 54 30.10 -3.39 -18.55
CA SER A 54 29.76 -3.76 -19.92
C SER A 54 30.67 -4.92 -20.25
N CYS A 55 30.34 -6.09 -19.68
CA CYS A 55 30.68 -7.32 -20.35
C CYS A 55 29.95 -7.25 -21.68
N SER A 56 30.70 -6.83 -22.71
CA SER A 56 30.40 -7.08 -24.12
C SER A 56 30.36 -8.59 -24.31
N THR A 57 29.33 -9.26 -23.80
CA THR A 57 28.79 -10.37 -24.54
C THR A 57 28.29 -9.73 -25.82
N SER A 58 28.87 -10.13 -26.94
CA SER A 58 28.25 -10.01 -28.25
C SER A 58 26.93 -10.80 -28.22
N ALA A 59 25.94 -10.33 -27.46
CA ALA A 59 24.57 -10.73 -27.66
C ALA A 59 24.24 -10.23 -29.06
N SER A 60 24.19 -11.16 -30.02
CA SER A 60 23.77 -10.84 -31.38
C SER A 60 22.47 -10.02 -31.29
N PRO A 61 22.20 -9.06 -32.18
CA PRO A 61 20.93 -8.32 -32.18
C PRO A 61 19.69 -9.24 -32.25
N ALA A 62 19.88 -10.50 -32.66
CA ALA A 62 18.89 -11.57 -32.56
C ALA A 62 18.59 -11.99 -31.11
N VAL A 63 19.59 -12.10 -30.23
CA VAL A 63 19.45 -12.52 -28.82
C VAL A 63 18.74 -11.45 -28.00
N ASP A 64 19.03 -10.16 -28.22
CA ASP A 64 18.29 -9.06 -27.57
C ASP A 64 16.83 -8.98 -28.03
N ARG A 65 16.57 -9.21 -29.32
CA ARG A 65 15.20 -9.31 -29.84
C ARG A 65 14.47 -10.53 -29.28
N ILE A 66 15.16 -11.66 -29.12
CA ILE A 66 14.60 -12.86 -28.49
C ILE A 66 14.32 -12.60 -27.01
N PHE A 67 15.22 -11.96 -26.27
CA PHE A 67 14.98 -11.60 -24.87
C PHE A 67 13.83 -10.61 -24.71
N HIS A 68 13.73 -9.59 -25.56
CA HIS A 68 12.58 -8.68 -25.61
C HIS A 68 11.29 -9.41 -25.99
N ALA A 69 11.32 -10.30 -26.98
CA ALA A 69 10.16 -11.09 -27.39
C ALA A 69 9.71 -12.04 -26.27
N LEU A 70 10.62 -12.74 -25.61
CA LEU A 70 10.34 -13.61 -24.46
C LEU A 70 9.84 -12.80 -23.26
N ALA A 71 10.39 -11.62 -22.98
CA ALA A 71 9.92 -10.73 -21.90
C ALA A 71 8.55 -10.11 -22.19
N VAL A 72 8.21 -9.89 -23.46
CA VAL A 72 6.87 -9.46 -23.89
C VAL A 72 5.88 -10.61 -23.80
N LEU A 73 6.24 -11.81 -24.27
CA LEU A 73 5.43 -13.02 -24.14
C LEU A 73 5.16 -13.39 -22.68
N TYR A 74 6.17 -13.28 -21.80
CA TYR A 74 6.03 -13.51 -20.36
C TYR A 74 5.09 -12.46 -19.71
N ARG A 75 5.23 -11.18 -20.06
CA ARG A 75 4.32 -10.13 -19.58
C ARG A 75 2.88 -10.41 -20.01
N ILE A 76 2.68 -10.74 -21.28
CA ILE A 76 1.36 -11.05 -21.84
C ILE A 76 0.78 -12.29 -21.15
N SER A 77 1.58 -13.34 -20.96
CA SER A 77 1.17 -14.53 -20.23
C SER A 77 0.76 -14.22 -18.78
N LEU A 78 1.51 -13.37 -18.07
CA LEU A 78 1.13 -12.94 -16.72
C LEU A 78 -0.20 -12.18 -16.69
N PHE A 79 -0.42 -11.27 -17.65
CA PHE A 79 -1.70 -10.57 -17.77
C PHE A 79 -2.86 -11.54 -18.03
N PHE A 80 -2.70 -12.51 -18.93
CA PHE A 80 -3.71 -13.54 -19.16
C PHE A 80 -3.93 -14.45 -17.96
N THR A 81 -2.87 -14.84 -17.24
CA THR A 81 -3.01 -15.63 -16.01
C THR A 81 -3.75 -14.86 -14.92
N LEU A 82 -3.43 -13.57 -14.72
CA LEU A 82 -4.14 -12.71 -13.77
C LEU A 82 -5.60 -12.51 -14.17
N LEU A 83 -5.88 -12.29 -15.46
CA LEU A 83 -7.24 -12.21 -16.00
C LEU A 83 -8.00 -13.52 -15.80
N ALA A 84 -7.40 -14.65 -16.14
CA ALA A 84 -8.01 -15.98 -16.00
C ALA A 84 -8.28 -16.29 -14.52
N LEU A 85 -7.34 -15.98 -13.62
CA LEU A 85 -7.52 -16.16 -12.17
C LEU A 85 -8.63 -15.24 -11.63
N TRP A 86 -8.67 -13.99 -12.07
CA TRP A 86 -9.73 -13.05 -11.70
C TRP A 86 -11.10 -13.55 -12.17
N PHE A 87 -11.25 -13.93 -13.44
CA PHE A 87 -12.51 -14.48 -13.95
C PHE A 87 -12.88 -15.80 -13.27
N CYS A 88 -11.92 -16.71 -13.10
CA CYS A 88 -12.15 -18.03 -12.52
C CYS A 88 -12.50 -17.96 -11.02
N ILE A 89 -12.14 -16.89 -10.30
CA ILE A 89 -12.52 -16.72 -8.88
C ILE A 89 -13.75 -15.83 -8.77
N SER A 90 -13.79 -14.66 -9.41
CA SER A 90 -14.88 -13.69 -9.26
C SER A 90 -16.17 -14.13 -9.91
N VAL A 91 -16.14 -14.82 -11.05
CA VAL A 91 -17.38 -15.29 -11.70
C VAL A 91 -18.09 -16.35 -10.85
N PRO A 92 -17.45 -17.44 -10.38
CA PRO A 92 -18.15 -18.38 -9.53
C PRO A 92 -18.53 -17.76 -8.19
N LEU A 93 -17.71 -16.87 -7.62
CA LEU A 93 -18.05 -16.24 -6.34
C LEU A 93 -19.27 -15.30 -6.46
N THR A 94 -19.39 -14.55 -7.55
CA THR A 94 -20.58 -13.71 -7.81
C THR A 94 -21.80 -14.53 -8.18
N LEU A 95 -21.64 -15.64 -8.93
CA LEU A 95 -22.72 -16.60 -9.20
C LEU A 95 -23.22 -17.27 -7.92
N ILE A 96 -22.32 -17.74 -7.05
CA ILE A 96 -22.68 -18.32 -5.76
C ILE A 96 -23.39 -17.27 -4.89
N GLY A 97 -22.85 -16.05 -4.81
CA GLY A 97 -23.49 -14.95 -4.09
C GLY A 97 -24.89 -14.62 -4.63
N GLY A 98 -25.05 -14.59 -5.96
CA GLY A 98 -26.34 -14.37 -6.62
C GLY A 98 -27.33 -15.50 -6.39
N LEU A 99 -26.89 -16.77 -6.49
CA LEU A 99 -27.71 -17.94 -6.20
C LEU A 99 -28.19 -17.94 -4.76
N LEU A 100 -27.31 -17.65 -3.80
CA LEU A 100 -27.68 -17.50 -2.39
C LEU A 100 -28.68 -16.36 -2.19
N GLY A 101 -28.49 -15.23 -2.88
CA GLY A 101 -29.43 -14.10 -2.85
C GLY A 101 -30.83 -14.46 -3.37
N THR A 102 -30.92 -15.22 -4.47
CA THR A 102 -32.22 -15.66 -5.02
C THR A 102 -32.92 -16.72 -4.16
N ARG A 103 -32.17 -17.45 -3.35
CA ARG A 103 -32.67 -18.49 -2.44
C ARG A 103 -32.95 -17.95 -1.03
N ALA A 104 -32.59 -16.71 -0.75
CA ALA A 104 -32.81 -16.08 0.55
C ALA A 104 -34.31 -15.86 0.78
N ALA A 105 -34.82 -16.37 1.90
CA ALA A 105 -36.20 -16.16 2.33
C ALA A 105 -36.44 -14.68 2.69
N SER A 106 -37.70 -14.25 2.66
CA SER A 106 -38.10 -12.93 3.15
C SER A 106 -37.64 -12.74 4.59
N ILE A 107 -37.06 -11.57 4.89
CA ILE A 107 -36.58 -11.25 6.22
C ILE A 107 -37.77 -11.06 7.18
N ASP A 108 -38.09 -12.10 7.93
CA ASP A 108 -39.12 -12.03 8.96
C ASP A 108 -38.51 -11.49 10.27
N TYR A 109 -39.11 -10.41 10.78
CA TYR A 109 -38.69 -9.82 12.04
C TYR A 109 -39.23 -10.67 13.21
N PRO A 110 -38.38 -11.09 14.16
CA PRO A 110 -38.79 -12.00 15.24
C PRO A 110 -39.79 -11.38 16.21
N VAL A 111 -39.96 -10.05 16.19
CA VAL A 111 -40.82 -9.31 17.11
C VAL A 111 -41.63 -8.27 16.35
N ARG A 112 -42.89 -8.06 16.78
CA ARG A 112 -43.74 -6.98 16.28
C ARG A 112 -43.15 -5.64 16.72
N THR A 113 -42.75 -4.81 15.75
CA THR A 113 -42.24 -3.47 16.03
C THR A 113 -43.38 -2.52 16.38
N ASN A 114 -43.18 -1.67 17.41
CA ASN A 114 -44.12 -0.58 17.69
C ASN A 114 -44.11 0.44 16.53
N GLN A 115 -45.29 0.93 16.13
CA GLN A 115 -45.47 1.86 15.01
C GLN A 115 -45.01 3.29 15.35
N ILE A 116 -45.01 3.65 16.64
CA ILE A 116 -44.57 4.96 17.11
C ILE A 116 -43.10 4.86 17.52
N PRO A 117 -42.19 5.63 16.88
CA PRO A 117 -40.78 5.65 17.26
C PRO A 117 -40.65 6.23 18.67
N ARG A 118 -40.04 5.47 19.56
CA ARG A 118 -39.73 5.94 20.92
C ARG A 118 -38.64 7.00 20.86
N GLU A 119 -38.74 7.99 21.74
CA GLU A 119 -37.72 9.03 21.89
C GLU A 119 -36.41 8.42 22.42
N ILE A 120 -35.29 8.87 21.86
CA ILE A 120 -33.95 8.38 22.21
C ILE A 120 -33.48 9.18 23.43
N PRO A 121 -33.08 8.54 24.54
CA PRO A 121 -32.59 9.24 25.71
C PRO A 121 -31.34 10.08 25.39
N GLU A 122 -31.24 11.27 25.98
CA GLU A 122 -30.13 12.19 25.74
C GLU A 122 -28.80 11.62 26.26
N ARG A 123 -27.79 11.56 25.39
CA ARG A 123 -26.51 10.92 25.70
C ARG A 123 -25.47 11.95 26.15
N LYS A 124 -24.81 11.66 27.27
CA LYS A 124 -23.71 12.48 27.83
C LYS A 124 -22.42 12.48 26.99
N PHE A 125 -22.24 11.49 26.10
CA PHE A 125 -21.07 11.38 25.21
C PHE A 125 -21.49 11.32 23.73
N PRO A 126 -20.75 11.99 22.83
CA PRO A 126 -21.07 12.00 21.41
C PRO A 126 -20.88 10.60 20.82
N SER A 127 -21.97 10.00 20.35
CA SER A 127 -21.96 8.63 19.81
C SER A 127 -20.97 8.42 18.64
N TRP A 128 -20.75 9.46 17.83
CA TRP A 128 -19.80 9.42 16.71
C TRP A 128 -18.33 9.35 17.12
N LEU A 129 -17.97 9.93 18.26
CA LEU A 129 -16.59 9.89 18.75
C LEU A 129 -16.22 8.49 19.23
N LEU A 130 -17.20 7.77 19.77
CA LEU A 130 -17.06 6.37 20.15
C LEU A 130 -16.95 5.46 18.92
N VAL A 131 -17.74 5.72 17.87
CA VAL A 131 -17.65 5.02 16.57
C VAL A 131 -16.27 5.20 15.92
N LEU A 132 -15.72 6.42 15.92
CA LEU A 132 -14.37 6.67 15.42
C LEU A 132 -13.32 6.00 16.32
N GLY A 133 -13.43 6.16 17.64
CA GLY A 133 -12.50 5.56 18.60
C GLY A 133 -12.44 4.03 18.54
N ALA A 134 -13.55 3.37 18.19
CA ALA A 134 -13.60 1.92 18.08
C ALA A 134 -12.70 1.37 16.97
N GLY A 135 -12.41 2.14 15.92
CA GLY A 135 -11.47 1.78 14.86
C GLY A 135 -10.00 1.75 15.30
N THR A 136 -9.67 2.31 16.47
CA THR A 136 -8.28 2.31 16.97
C THR A 136 -7.80 0.92 17.39
N LEU A 137 -8.69 0.09 17.95
CA LEU A 137 -8.39 -1.28 18.34
C LEU A 137 -8.00 -2.17 17.13
N PRO A 138 -8.81 -2.26 16.06
CA PRO A 138 -8.44 -3.03 14.86
C PRO A 138 -7.22 -2.41 14.17
N PHE A 139 -7.09 -1.07 14.16
CA PHE A 139 -5.91 -0.42 13.60
C PHE A 139 -4.62 -0.86 14.30
N GLY A 140 -4.61 -0.92 15.64
CA GLY A 140 -3.45 -1.39 16.40
C GLY A 140 -3.03 -2.80 16.04
N THR A 141 -3.98 -3.72 15.89
CA THR A 141 -3.71 -5.11 15.49
C THR A 141 -3.17 -5.24 14.06
N LEU A 142 -3.49 -4.28 13.19
CA LEU A 142 -3.11 -4.29 11.77
C LEU A 142 -1.86 -3.45 11.48
N PHE A 143 -1.35 -2.71 12.46
CA PHE A 143 -0.35 -1.68 12.23
C PHE A 143 0.94 -2.22 11.60
N ILE A 144 1.45 -3.33 12.13
CA ILE A 144 2.69 -3.97 11.65
C ILE A 144 2.49 -4.50 10.22
N GLU A 145 1.32 -5.08 9.96
CA GLU A 145 0.96 -5.64 8.66
C GLU A 145 0.84 -4.57 7.59
N LEU A 146 0.19 -3.46 7.95
CA LEU A 146 0.02 -2.34 7.06
C LEU A 146 1.38 -1.75 6.64
N PHE A 147 2.33 -1.65 7.56
CA PHE A 147 3.70 -1.22 7.24
C PHE A 147 4.37 -2.14 6.22
N PHE A 148 4.25 -3.46 6.41
CA PHE A 148 4.82 -4.44 5.47
C PHE A 148 4.18 -4.37 4.10
N ILE A 149 2.85 -4.22 4.04
CA ILE A 149 2.11 -4.12 2.78
C ILE A 149 2.50 -2.84 2.02
N LEU A 150 2.48 -1.67 2.67
CA LEU A 150 2.86 -0.41 2.03
C LEU A 150 4.32 -0.45 1.54
N SER A 151 5.23 -0.94 2.38
CA SER A 151 6.64 -1.05 2.01
C SER A 151 6.84 -1.96 0.80
N SER A 152 6.05 -3.03 0.68
CA SER A 152 6.16 -3.98 -0.44
C SER A 152 5.62 -3.40 -1.75
N ILE A 153 4.48 -2.71 -1.69
CA ILE A 153 3.85 -2.09 -2.87
C ILE A 153 4.72 -0.97 -3.45
N TRP A 154 5.26 -0.11 -2.58
CA TRP A 154 5.93 1.12 -3.02
C TRP A 154 7.44 0.99 -3.19
N LEU A 155 8.13 0.19 -2.37
CA LEU A 155 9.57 -0.05 -2.52
C LEU A 155 9.88 -1.28 -3.39
N GLY A 156 8.85 -1.95 -3.94
CA GLY A 156 9.03 -3.09 -4.84
C GLY A 156 9.71 -4.29 -4.21
N ARG A 157 9.72 -4.39 -2.86
CA ARG A 157 10.21 -5.58 -2.16
C ARG A 157 9.19 -6.69 -2.34
N PHE A 158 9.58 -7.75 -3.06
CA PHE A 158 8.74 -8.93 -3.26
C PHE A 158 8.35 -9.55 -1.90
N TYR A 159 7.05 -9.50 -1.60
CA TYR A 159 6.50 -10.14 -0.42
C TYR A 159 6.16 -11.60 -0.76
N TYR A 160 7.10 -12.51 -0.51
CA TYR A 160 6.98 -13.93 -0.84
C TYR A 160 6.03 -14.73 0.07
N VAL A 161 5.42 -14.09 1.08
CA VAL A 161 4.58 -14.75 2.09
C VAL A 161 3.09 -14.52 1.81
N PHE A 162 2.60 -14.96 0.64
CA PHE A 162 1.19 -14.82 0.27
C PHE A 162 0.24 -15.48 1.30
N GLY A 163 0.65 -16.60 1.91
CA GLY A 163 -0.13 -17.28 2.95
C GLY A 163 -0.34 -16.45 4.22
N PHE A 164 0.60 -15.57 4.56
CA PHE A 164 0.49 -14.71 5.74
C PHE A 164 -0.53 -13.60 5.55
N LEU A 165 -0.60 -13.00 4.36
CA LEU A 165 -1.64 -12.02 4.01
C LEU A 165 -3.05 -12.60 4.14
N PHE A 166 -3.22 -13.88 3.78
CA PHE A 166 -4.52 -14.55 3.93
C PHE A 166 -4.93 -14.73 5.39
N ILE A 167 -3.98 -15.07 6.27
CA ILE A 167 -4.22 -15.17 7.72
C ILE A 167 -4.57 -13.79 8.29
N VAL A 168 -3.87 -12.74 7.87
CA VAL A 168 -4.15 -11.35 8.30
C VAL A 168 -5.53 -10.89 7.82
N LEU A 169 -5.91 -11.23 6.58
CA LEU A 169 -7.25 -10.95 6.07
C LEU A 169 -8.33 -11.64 6.92
N PHE A 170 -8.11 -12.90 7.32
CA PHE A 170 -9.04 -13.62 8.19
C PHE A 170 -9.13 -13.00 9.60
N LEU A 171 -7.99 -12.60 10.17
CA LEU A 171 -7.94 -11.92 11.47
C LEU A 171 -8.63 -10.55 11.41
N LEU A 172 -8.45 -9.80 10.32
CA LEU A 172 -9.15 -8.54 10.07
C LEU A 172 -10.66 -8.74 10.11
N VAL A 173 -11.19 -9.77 9.43
CA VAL A 173 -12.63 -10.10 9.42
C VAL A 173 -13.14 -10.35 10.84
N ILE A 174 -12.41 -11.14 11.64
CA ILE A 174 -12.81 -11.47 13.01
C ILE A 174 -12.83 -10.21 13.89
N VAL A 175 -11.74 -9.45 13.93
CA VAL A 175 -11.61 -8.27 14.79
C VAL A 175 -12.64 -7.21 14.40
N CYS A 176 -12.85 -6.98 13.11
CA CYS A 176 -13.85 -6.03 12.64
C CYS A 176 -15.28 -6.46 12.98
N GLY A 177 -15.55 -7.77 12.97
CA GLY A 177 -16.78 -8.34 13.46
C GLY A 177 -16.99 -8.10 14.96
N GLU A 178 -16.01 -8.43 15.78
CA GLU A 178 -16.04 -8.26 17.24
C GLU A 178 -16.31 -6.80 17.62
N VAL A 179 -15.56 -5.85 17.06
CA VAL A 179 -15.71 -4.42 17.34
C VAL A 179 -17.11 -3.93 16.98
N SER A 180 -17.65 -4.36 15.83
CA SER A 180 -19.01 -4.00 15.42
C SER A 180 -20.07 -4.57 16.37
N LEU A 181 -19.91 -5.82 16.81
CA LEU A 181 -20.83 -6.47 17.75
C LEU A 181 -20.87 -5.78 19.11
N VAL A 182 -19.71 -5.50 19.70
CA VAL A 182 -19.61 -4.84 21.00
C VAL A 182 -20.26 -3.46 20.96
N LEU A 183 -20.01 -2.67 19.91
CA LEU A 183 -20.63 -1.36 19.76
C LEU A 183 -22.14 -1.45 19.54
N THR A 184 -22.59 -2.40 18.74
CA THR A 184 -24.03 -2.63 18.51
C THR A 184 -24.72 -3.00 19.82
N TYR A 185 -24.13 -3.87 20.63
CA TYR A 185 -24.62 -4.21 21.96
C TYR A 185 -24.74 -2.98 22.87
N MET A 186 -23.69 -2.16 22.94
CA MET A 186 -23.72 -0.93 23.74
C MET A 186 -24.76 0.07 23.26
N HIS A 187 -25.03 0.15 21.95
CA HIS A 187 -26.12 0.96 21.41
C HIS A 187 -27.50 0.39 21.77
N LEU A 188 -27.68 -0.92 21.72
CA LEU A 188 -28.92 -1.57 22.15
C LEU A 188 -29.22 -1.32 23.63
N CYS A 189 -28.21 -1.33 24.50
CA CYS A 189 -28.35 -0.98 25.92
C CYS A 189 -28.82 0.46 26.18
N VAL A 190 -28.60 1.36 25.23
CA VAL A 190 -29.04 2.77 25.28
C VAL A 190 -30.38 2.97 24.57
N GLU A 191 -31.04 1.89 24.15
CA GLU A 191 -32.29 1.91 23.38
C GLU A 191 -32.16 2.73 22.05
N ASP A 192 -30.94 2.84 21.50
CA ASP A 192 -30.65 3.52 20.23
C ASP A 192 -31.10 2.64 19.04
N TRP A 193 -32.24 2.95 18.42
CA TRP A 193 -32.73 2.20 17.25
C TRP A 193 -31.94 2.49 15.95
N LYS A 194 -31.20 3.60 15.89
CA LYS A 194 -30.37 4.02 14.73
C LYS A 194 -28.98 3.35 14.71
N TRP A 195 -28.91 2.05 14.93
CA TRP A 195 -27.65 1.31 15.05
C TRP A 195 -27.02 0.92 13.71
N TRP A 196 -27.83 0.73 12.66
CA TRP A 196 -27.44 0.25 11.32
C TRP A 196 -26.22 0.98 10.72
N TRP A 197 -26.32 2.30 10.59
CA TRP A 197 -25.22 3.12 10.05
C TRP A 197 -24.03 3.22 11.01
N LYS A 198 -24.28 3.22 12.32
CA LYS A 198 -23.21 3.28 13.33
C LYS A 198 -22.36 2.00 13.30
N ALA A 199 -22.98 0.82 13.13
CA ALA A 199 -22.28 -0.45 12.99
C ALA A 199 -21.41 -0.50 11.72
N PHE A 200 -21.94 0.00 10.59
CA PHE A 200 -21.18 0.11 9.34
C PHE A 200 -19.96 1.03 9.48
N PHE A 201 -20.15 2.24 10.02
CA PHE A 201 -19.05 3.20 10.19
C PHE A 201 -18.07 2.81 11.30
N ALA A 202 -18.50 2.04 12.30
CA ALA A 202 -17.63 1.57 13.38
C ALA A 202 -16.50 0.70 12.86
N SER A 203 -16.84 -0.37 12.14
CA SER A 203 -15.87 -1.28 11.53
C SER A 203 -15.18 -0.64 10.32
N GLY A 204 -15.89 0.18 9.54
CA GLY A 204 -15.33 0.93 8.41
C GLY A 204 -14.34 2.05 8.80
N SER A 205 -14.40 2.57 10.04
CA SER A 205 -13.51 3.65 10.51
C SER A 205 -12.03 3.26 10.48
N VAL A 206 -11.70 1.97 10.49
CA VAL A 206 -10.33 1.46 10.32
C VAL A 206 -9.68 1.98 9.03
N ALA A 207 -10.46 2.11 7.95
CA ALA A 207 -9.97 2.60 6.67
C ALA A 207 -9.53 4.07 6.71
N PHE A 208 -10.17 4.88 7.56
CA PHE A 208 -9.76 6.26 7.78
C PHE A 208 -8.38 6.32 8.45
N TYR A 209 -8.13 5.44 9.43
CA TYR A 209 -6.80 5.31 10.04
C TYR A 209 -5.74 4.81 9.05
N VAL A 210 -6.09 3.85 8.18
CA VAL A 210 -5.22 3.37 7.09
C VAL A 210 -4.87 4.50 6.11
N PHE A 211 -5.84 5.35 5.76
CA PHE A 211 -5.61 6.48 4.87
C PHE A 211 -4.70 7.54 5.51
N LEU A 212 -4.94 7.89 6.79
CA LEU A 212 -4.06 8.76 7.57
C LEU A 212 -2.65 8.20 7.68
N TYR A 213 -2.50 6.90 7.90
CA TYR A 213 -1.20 6.23 7.92
C TYR A 213 -0.49 6.36 6.57
N SER A 214 -1.21 6.18 5.46
CA SER A 214 -0.66 6.33 4.11
C SER A 214 -0.16 7.75 3.84
N ILE A 215 -0.84 8.78 4.36
CA ILE A 215 -0.39 10.18 4.28
C ILE A 215 0.89 10.39 5.10
N ASN A 216 0.95 9.86 6.33
CA ASN A 216 2.15 9.95 7.15
C ASN A 216 3.35 9.29 6.46
N TYR A 217 3.15 8.09 5.89
CA TYR A 217 4.16 7.36 5.14
C TYR A 217 4.70 8.17 3.94
N LEU A 218 3.81 8.89 3.23
CA LEU A 218 4.22 9.77 2.13
C LEU A 218 5.16 10.88 2.59
N VAL A 219 4.88 11.49 3.75
CA VAL A 219 5.60 12.67 4.27
C VAL A 219 6.94 12.31 4.93
N PHE A 220 6.98 11.19 5.67
CA PHE A 220 8.16 10.78 6.44
C PHE A 220 9.12 9.91 5.65
N ASP A 221 8.63 8.88 4.96
CA ASP A 221 9.48 7.89 4.29
C ASP A 221 9.70 8.21 2.80
N LEU A 222 8.68 8.74 2.12
CA LEU A 222 8.68 8.92 0.66
C LEU A 222 9.05 10.33 0.20
N ARG A 223 9.71 11.12 1.06
CA ARG A 223 10.12 12.51 0.78
C ARG A 223 11.02 12.66 -0.46
N SER A 224 11.65 11.58 -0.92
CA SER A 224 12.49 11.54 -2.11
C SER A 224 11.73 11.50 -3.45
N LEU A 225 10.41 11.26 -3.45
CA LEU A 225 9.57 11.32 -4.66
C LEU A 225 9.26 12.79 -5.01
N SER A 226 10.23 13.45 -5.64
CA SER A 226 10.23 14.87 -6.01
C SER A 226 9.31 15.20 -7.22
N GLY A 227 8.01 14.90 -7.11
CA GLY A 227 7.05 15.30 -8.13
C GLY A 227 5.60 15.39 -7.61
N PRO A 228 4.89 16.52 -7.82
CA PRO A 228 3.50 16.67 -7.39
C PRO A 228 2.58 15.62 -8.05
N VAL A 229 2.88 15.24 -9.29
CA VAL A 229 2.13 14.22 -10.04
C VAL A 229 2.22 12.85 -9.35
N SER A 230 3.42 12.42 -8.94
CA SER A 230 3.61 11.14 -8.24
C SER A 230 2.92 11.12 -6.88
N ALA A 231 2.94 12.25 -6.16
CA ALA A 231 2.23 12.38 -4.88
C ALA A 231 0.71 12.27 -5.05
N THR A 232 0.13 12.93 -6.07
CA THR A 232 -1.31 12.83 -6.35
C THR A 232 -1.70 11.40 -6.76
N LEU A 233 -0.90 10.72 -7.57
CA LEU A 233 -1.16 9.32 -7.93
C LEU A 233 -1.11 8.41 -6.69
N TYR A 234 -0.10 8.56 -5.83
CA TYR A 234 0.01 7.82 -4.58
C TYR A 234 -1.23 8.00 -3.69
N LEU A 235 -1.67 9.24 -3.50
CA LEU A 235 -2.86 9.53 -2.70
C LEU A 235 -4.13 9.00 -3.36
N GLY A 236 -4.24 9.08 -4.68
CA GLY A 236 -5.37 8.53 -5.43
C GLY A 236 -5.50 7.00 -5.25
N TYR A 237 -4.41 6.25 -5.44
CA TYR A 237 -4.40 4.81 -5.22
C TYR A 237 -4.69 4.44 -3.75
N SER A 238 -4.08 5.16 -2.81
CA SER A 238 -4.30 4.92 -1.38
C SER A 238 -5.74 5.23 -0.96
N LEU A 239 -6.37 6.26 -1.55
CA LEU A 239 -7.76 6.60 -1.30
C LEU A 239 -8.70 5.52 -1.83
N ILE A 240 -8.48 5.03 -3.06
CA ILE A 240 -9.29 3.94 -3.64
C ILE A 240 -9.17 2.67 -2.79
N MET A 241 -7.95 2.33 -2.36
CA MET A 241 -7.70 1.20 -1.47
C MET A 241 -8.40 1.37 -0.12
N ALA A 242 -8.32 2.55 0.50
CA ALA A 242 -9.00 2.83 1.75
C ALA A 242 -10.53 2.74 1.60
N LEU A 243 -11.11 3.27 0.52
CA LEU A 243 -12.54 3.16 0.24
C LEU A 243 -12.97 1.69 0.06
N ALA A 244 -12.18 0.87 -0.63
CA ALA A 244 -12.45 -0.55 -0.76
C ALA A 244 -12.44 -1.28 0.60
N ILE A 245 -11.48 -0.96 1.46
CA ILE A 245 -11.41 -1.49 2.83
C ILE A 245 -12.61 -1.01 3.66
N MET A 246 -12.98 0.26 3.55
CA MET A 246 -14.13 0.84 4.27
C MET A 246 -15.43 0.11 3.91
N LEU A 247 -15.66 -0.11 2.61
CA LEU A 247 -16.87 -0.77 2.13
C LEU A 247 -16.90 -2.26 2.50
N SER A 248 -15.79 -2.98 2.33
CA SER A 248 -15.71 -4.42 2.64
C SER A 248 -15.84 -4.68 4.14
N THR A 249 -15.00 -4.03 4.95
CA THR A 249 -15.01 -4.17 6.40
C THR A 249 -16.32 -3.66 7.01
N GLY A 250 -16.83 -2.52 6.52
CA GLY A 250 -18.11 -1.96 6.94
C GLY A 250 -19.29 -2.90 6.64
N ALA A 251 -19.31 -3.53 5.47
CA ALA A 251 -20.33 -4.50 5.10
C ALA A 251 -20.29 -5.74 5.99
N ILE A 252 -19.10 -6.28 6.26
CA ILE A 252 -18.92 -7.45 7.14
C ILE A 252 -19.40 -7.14 8.57
N GLY A 253 -18.97 -6.00 9.13
CA GLY A 253 -19.40 -5.58 10.47
C GLY A 253 -20.90 -5.37 10.56
N PHE A 254 -21.49 -4.76 9.53
CA PHE A 254 -22.94 -4.58 9.44
C PHE A 254 -23.70 -5.92 9.39
N LEU A 255 -23.27 -6.87 8.56
CA LEU A 255 -23.91 -8.17 8.42
C LEU A 255 -23.84 -8.99 9.72
N LEU A 256 -22.69 -8.98 10.41
CA LEU A 256 -22.53 -9.67 11.69
C LEU A 256 -23.41 -9.06 12.77
N SER A 257 -23.44 -7.72 12.86
CA SER A 257 -24.35 -7.01 13.78
C SER A 257 -25.81 -7.33 13.49
N PHE A 258 -26.21 -7.38 12.23
CA PHE A 258 -27.57 -7.71 11.83
C PHE A 258 -27.97 -9.13 12.24
N TYR A 259 -27.10 -10.12 11.99
CA TYR A 259 -27.34 -11.50 12.42
C TYR A 259 -27.42 -11.62 13.95
N PHE A 260 -26.54 -10.92 14.67
CA PHE A 260 -26.55 -10.89 16.13
C PHE A 260 -27.83 -10.31 16.72
N VAL A 261 -28.35 -9.21 16.15
CA VAL A 261 -29.60 -8.60 16.57
C VAL A 261 -30.77 -9.57 16.38
N HIS A 262 -30.86 -10.22 15.22
CA HIS A 262 -31.87 -11.26 14.96
C HIS A 262 -31.78 -12.42 15.95
N TYR A 263 -30.57 -12.88 16.24
CA TYR A 263 -30.33 -13.95 17.21
C TYR A 263 -30.76 -13.57 18.63
N LEU A 264 -30.44 -12.34 19.07
CA LEU A 264 -30.80 -11.82 20.38
C LEU A 264 -32.32 -11.77 20.56
N PHE A 265 -33.04 -11.19 19.59
CA PHE A 265 -34.49 -11.07 19.67
C PHE A 265 -35.24 -12.39 19.46
N SER A 266 -34.67 -13.34 18.72
CA SER A 266 -35.24 -14.69 18.60
C SER A 266 -35.05 -15.54 19.86
N SER A 267 -34.05 -15.25 20.68
CA SER A 267 -33.71 -16.02 21.88
C SER A 267 -34.49 -15.59 23.12
N VAL A 268 -35.05 -14.37 23.12
CA VAL A 268 -35.95 -13.90 24.17
C VAL A 268 -37.27 -14.66 24.02
N LYS A 269 -37.41 -15.74 24.79
CA LYS A 269 -38.68 -16.46 24.94
C LYS A 269 -39.68 -15.50 25.57
N ILE A 270 -40.80 -15.33 24.88
CA ILE A 270 -42.00 -14.69 25.42
C ILE A 270 -42.71 -15.79 26.21
N ASP A 271 -42.27 -16.03 27.44
CA ASP A 271 -43.05 -16.73 28.48
C ASP A 271 -43.81 -15.70 29.32
#